data_AF-A0A2V3ABF4-F1
#
_entry.id   AF-A0A2V3ABF4-F1
#
_cell.length_a   1.000
_cell.length_b   1.000
_cell.length_c   1.000
_cell.angle_alpha   90.00
_cell.angle_beta   90.00
_cell.angle_gamma   90.00
#
_symmetry.space_group_name_H-M   'P 1'
#
loop_
_entity.id
_entity.type
_entity.pdbx_description
1 polymer ?
#
loop_
_entity_poly.entity_id
_entity_poly.type
_entity_poly.pdbx_seq_one_letter_code
_entity_poly.pdbx_strand_id
1 'polypeptide(L)'
;MKIKILLLLLFIVNAVKAQITEKITIPNGVVYHYADDKINEKAKKLLTESLTNAPNDDLLGKNLIIGPTLWKRFKNIESLKSIPDSLIFHIDDVEIEGKMAKKLDDSKKIWNEFKKEVSGNYQIRKANEDELKYYWSTISFDIQEPLFIIQTENHYYIVNFLKEKLKLFWLDEFPYKNSYSNPIDNGTYRTDRTIKTYKNGNEVYVTDKGNKETKLEKVIFLSGDSELEANSSFEDIKSVIEKTNRIFENLFKNSKGEGKIMVQFELGKKKNDIQFAVKDNPDLEIMKEFEKQVNKETYPNSKKNTVKFQLLYKVNSYNDIE
;
A
#
# COMPACT_ATOMS: atom_id res chain seq x y z
N MET A 1 45.56 -38.79 -7.16
CA MET A 1 45.57 -37.50 -6.43
C MET A 1 44.52 -36.47 -6.88
N LYS A 2 44.01 -36.50 -8.13
CA LYS A 2 43.11 -35.45 -8.66
C LYS A 2 41.63 -35.54 -8.22
N ILE A 3 41.13 -36.71 -7.82
CA ILE A 3 39.72 -36.88 -7.38
C ILE A 3 39.49 -36.39 -5.94
N LYS A 4 40.51 -36.44 -5.07
CA LYS A 4 40.37 -35.98 -3.67
C LYS A 4 40.31 -34.45 -3.53
N ILE A 5 40.89 -33.70 -4.48
CA ILE A 5 40.84 -32.22 -4.50
C ILE A 5 39.47 -31.72 -4.98
N LEU A 6 38.83 -32.45 -5.91
CA LEU A 6 37.49 -32.09 -6.43
C LEU A 6 36.40 -32.25 -5.37
N LEU A 7 36.49 -33.30 -4.53
CA LEU A 7 35.58 -33.51 -3.40
C LEU A 7 35.76 -32.48 -2.27
N LEU A 8 36.97 -31.95 -2.07
CA LEU A 8 37.23 -30.90 -1.10
C LEU A 8 36.69 -29.53 -1.57
N LEU A 9 36.76 -29.25 -2.87
CA LEU A 9 36.19 -28.03 -3.48
C LEU A 9 34.67 -28.01 -3.45
N LEU A 10 34.00 -29.17 -3.62
CA LEU A 10 32.54 -29.29 -3.51
C LEU A 10 32.01 -29.07 -2.08
N PHE A 11 32.84 -29.28 -1.05
CA PHE A 11 32.47 -28.99 0.34
C PHE A 11 32.52 -27.49 0.70
N ILE A 12 33.31 -26.68 -0.02
CA ILE A 12 33.43 -25.24 0.26
C ILE A 12 32.26 -24.44 -0.33
N VAL A 13 31.59 -24.94 -1.38
CA VAL A 13 30.48 -24.22 -2.03
C VAL A 13 29.19 -24.21 -1.17
N ASN A 14 29.09 -25.04 -0.13
CA ASN A 14 27.91 -25.09 0.76
C ASN A 14 28.07 -24.35 2.10
N ALA A 15 29.20 -23.67 2.34
CA ALA A 15 29.47 -23.03 3.63
C ALA A 15 29.17 -21.52 3.68
N VAL A 16 28.59 -20.93 2.63
CA VAL A 16 28.14 -19.53 2.65
C VAL A 16 26.66 -19.47 2.31
N LYS A 17 25.82 -19.95 3.22
CA LYS A 17 24.53 -19.29 3.42
C LYS A 17 24.85 -17.95 4.07
N ALA A 18 25.26 -16.97 3.27
CA ALA A 18 25.04 -15.58 3.62
C ALA A 18 23.53 -15.47 3.72
N GLN A 19 23.00 -15.66 4.93
CA GLN A 19 21.62 -15.43 5.25
C GLN A 19 21.43 -13.94 4.98
N ILE A 20 20.86 -13.62 3.81
CA ILE A 20 20.46 -12.26 3.49
C ILE A 20 19.38 -11.96 4.52
N THR A 21 19.79 -11.35 5.63
CA THR A 21 18.86 -10.78 6.60
C THR A 21 18.15 -9.69 5.82
N GLU A 22 16.87 -9.90 5.50
CA GLU A 22 16.04 -8.87 4.88
C GLU A 22 16.14 -7.63 5.77
N LYS A 23 16.87 -6.61 5.30
CA LYS A 23 17.02 -5.35 6.04
C LYS A 23 15.70 -4.60 5.93
N ILE A 24 14.99 -4.52 7.05
CA ILE A 24 13.77 -3.74 7.17
C ILE A 24 14.15 -2.28 7.41
N THR A 25 13.55 -1.35 6.68
CA THR A 25 13.65 0.08 6.99
C THR A 25 12.72 0.41 8.14
N ILE A 26 13.28 0.77 9.30
CA ILE A 26 12.52 1.13 10.49
C ILE A 26 12.17 2.63 10.42
N PRO A 27 10.89 3.01 10.62
CA PRO A 27 10.50 4.42 10.62
C PRO A 27 11.17 5.19 11.76
N ASN A 28 11.44 6.48 11.53
CA ASN A 28 11.99 7.35 12.57
C ASN A 28 11.09 7.41 13.80
N GLY A 29 11.67 7.23 14.99
CA GLY A 29 10.96 7.28 16.27
C GLY A 29 10.26 5.97 16.67
N VAL A 30 10.28 4.94 15.83
CA VAL A 30 9.76 3.61 16.16
C VAL A 30 10.83 2.82 16.90
N VAL A 31 10.48 2.29 18.08
CA VAL A 31 11.32 1.33 18.78
C VAL A 31 11.01 -0.06 18.25
N TYR A 32 12.01 -0.70 17.64
CA TYR A 32 11.88 -2.00 16.97
C TYR A 32 12.90 -3.01 17.51
N HIS A 33 12.41 -4.14 18.00
CA HIS A 33 13.24 -5.22 18.55
C HIS A 33 13.23 -6.45 17.63
N TYR A 34 14.39 -6.71 17.01
CA TYR A 34 14.58 -7.92 16.20
C TYR A 34 14.54 -9.20 17.05
N ALA A 35 14.07 -10.27 16.43
CA ALA A 35 14.21 -11.63 16.94
C ALA A 35 15.34 -12.34 16.18
N ASP A 36 15.99 -13.29 16.84
CA ASP A 36 16.97 -14.13 16.15
C ASP A 36 16.32 -14.82 14.96
N ASP A 37 17.08 -15.00 13.88
CA ASP A 37 16.59 -15.65 12.66
C ASP A 37 15.95 -17.01 12.95
N LYS A 38 16.50 -17.78 13.89
CA LYS A 38 15.93 -19.07 14.32
C LYS A 38 14.51 -18.95 14.88
N ILE A 39 14.23 -17.87 15.62
CA ILE A 39 12.91 -17.59 16.20
C ILE A 39 11.95 -17.17 15.09
N ASN A 40 12.40 -16.28 14.19
CA ASN A 40 11.63 -15.86 13.02
C ASN A 40 11.26 -17.04 12.12
N GLU A 41 12.22 -17.90 11.78
CA GLU A 41 11.98 -19.11 10.96
C GLU A 41 11.01 -20.08 11.65
N LYS A 42 11.13 -20.26 12.97
CA LYS A 42 10.19 -21.11 13.73
C LYS A 42 8.77 -20.53 13.73
N ALA A 43 8.63 -19.22 13.92
CA ALA A 43 7.32 -18.55 13.88
C ALA A 43 6.71 -18.60 12.48
N LYS A 44 7.52 -18.34 11.43
CA LYS A 44 7.09 -18.44 10.03
C LYS A 44 6.62 -19.85 9.70
N LYS A 45 7.33 -20.88 10.15
CA LYS A 45 6.92 -22.28 10.00
C LYS A 45 5.58 -22.56 10.68
N LEU A 46 5.40 -22.17 11.95
CA LEU A 46 4.14 -22.34 12.68
C LEU A 46 2.98 -21.63 11.97
N LEU A 47 3.22 -20.41 11.47
CA LEU A 47 2.24 -19.64 10.72
C LEU A 47 1.83 -20.38 9.44
N THR A 48 2.80 -20.80 8.63
CA THR A 48 2.54 -21.57 7.39
C THR A 48 1.78 -22.85 7.67
N GLU A 49 2.19 -23.64 8.68
CA GLU A 49 1.53 -24.89 9.04
C GLU A 49 0.09 -24.67 9.48
N SER A 50 -0.19 -23.59 10.21
CA SER A 50 -1.55 -23.27 10.66
C SER A 50 -2.46 -22.71 9.58
N LEU A 51 -1.89 -22.06 8.56
CA LEU A 51 -2.64 -21.62 7.38
C LEU A 51 -3.03 -22.80 6.46
N THR A 52 -2.46 -23.99 6.66
CA THR A 52 -2.92 -25.17 5.92
C THR A 52 -4.29 -25.66 6.41
N ASN A 53 -4.99 -26.43 5.56
CA ASN A 53 -6.33 -26.96 5.87
C ASN A 53 -6.34 -27.99 7.00
N ALA A 54 -5.18 -28.41 7.53
CA ALA A 54 -5.12 -29.27 8.70
C ALA A 54 -5.42 -28.46 9.97
N PRO A 55 -6.15 -29.01 10.96
CA PRO A 55 -6.37 -28.35 12.24
C PRO A 55 -5.04 -28.24 13.00
N ASN A 56 -4.35 -27.11 12.84
CA ASN A 56 -3.18 -26.74 13.59
C ASN A 56 -3.43 -25.39 14.28
N ASP A 57 -3.75 -25.46 15.57
CA ASP A 57 -4.01 -24.29 16.42
C ASP A 57 -2.79 -23.94 17.30
N ASP A 58 -1.60 -24.47 16.98
CA ASP A 58 -0.43 -24.37 17.85
C ASP A 58 0.12 -22.94 17.97
N LEU A 59 -0.15 -22.04 17.02
CA LEU A 59 0.14 -20.63 17.22
C LEU A 59 -0.88 -19.92 18.09
N LEU A 60 -2.07 -20.48 18.34
CA LEU A 60 -3.13 -19.77 19.04
C LEU A 60 -2.94 -19.79 20.55
N GLY A 61 -3.19 -18.64 21.15
CA GLY A 61 -3.22 -18.44 22.60
C GLY A 61 -4.64 -18.14 23.09
N LYS A 62 -4.75 -17.81 24.38
CA LYS A 62 -6.01 -17.30 24.94
C LYS A 62 -6.23 -15.82 24.59
N ASN A 63 -5.15 -15.08 24.40
CA ASN A 63 -5.14 -13.64 24.16
C ASN A 63 -4.80 -13.39 22.70
N LEU A 64 -5.80 -13.01 21.91
CA LEU A 64 -5.62 -12.57 20.52
C LEU A 64 -6.33 -11.23 20.36
N ILE A 65 -5.58 -10.20 19.98
CA ILE A 65 -6.13 -8.89 19.64
C ILE A 65 -6.38 -8.85 18.14
N ILE A 66 -7.59 -8.42 17.76
CA ILE A 66 -7.96 -8.06 16.41
C ILE A 66 -7.87 -6.54 16.30
N GLY A 67 -6.96 -6.05 15.47
CA GLY A 67 -6.80 -4.63 15.25
C GLY A 67 -8.01 -3.98 14.56
N PRO A 68 -8.06 -2.65 14.55
CA PRO A 68 -9.25 -1.89 14.18
C PRO A 68 -9.63 -2.04 12.71
N THR A 69 -8.66 -2.18 11.80
CA THR A 69 -8.94 -2.26 10.37
C THR A 69 -9.58 -3.60 10.00
N LEU A 70 -9.02 -4.71 10.49
CA LEU A 70 -9.60 -6.02 10.28
C LEU A 70 -10.97 -6.15 10.97
N TRP A 71 -11.11 -5.62 12.19
CA TRP A 71 -12.36 -5.70 12.93
C TRP A 71 -13.52 -4.97 12.22
N LYS A 72 -13.26 -3.85 11.52
CA LYS A 72 -14.29 -3.18 10.71
C LYS A 72 -14.97 -4.12 9.72
N ARG A 73 -14.23 -5.09 9.16
CA ARG A 73 -14.78 -6.13 8.27
C ARG A 73 -15.36 -7.30 9.08
N PHE A 74 -14.63 -7.76 10.09
CA PHE A 74 -14.96 -8.99 10.83
C PHE A 74 -16.16 -8.87 11.77
N LYS A 75 -16.49 -7.65 12.23
CA LYS A 75 -17.56 -7.41 13.22
C LYS A 75 -18.95 -7.89 12.77
N ASN A 76 -19.18 -8.01 11.46
CA ASN A 76 -20.46 -8.43 10.92
C ASN A 76 -20.57 -9.95 10.73
N ILE A 77 -19.48 -10.70 10.94
CA ILE A 77 -19.46 -12.16 10.81
C ILE A 77 -20.17 -12.78 12.02
N GLU A 78 -21.21 -13.58 11.75
CA GLU A 78 -22.09 -14.13 12.80
C GLU A 78 -21.33 -14.95 13.85
N SER A 79 -20.35 -15.75 13.42
CA SER A 79 -19.53 -16.58 14.33
C SER A 79 -18.71 -15.75 15.33
N LEU A 80 -18.38 -14.50 14.99
CA LEU A 80 -17.53 -13.62 15.78
C LEU A 80 -18.33 -12.69 16.72
N LYS A 81 -19.63 -12.49 16.49
CA LYS A 81 -20.51 -11.68 17.36
C LYS A 81 -20.56 -12.18 18.81
N SER A 82 -20.34 -13.49 19.00
CA SER A 82 -20.34 -14.15 20.31
C SER A 82 -19.14 -13.81 21.20
N ILE A 83 -18.11 -13.14 20.68
CA ILE A 83 -16.91 -12.80 21.42
C ILE A 83 -17.21 -11.56 22.29
N PRO A 84 -17.13 -11.64 23.63
CA PRO A 84 -17.69 -10.61 24.51
C PRO A 84 -16.86 -9.33 24.56
N ASP A 85 -15.54 -9.43 24.53
CA ASP A 85 -14.67 -8.29 24.82
C ASP A 85 -14.41 -7.43 23.57
N SER A 86 -14.79 -6.16 23.61
CA SER A 86 -14.36 -5.13 22.65
C SER A 86 -13.19 -4.31 23.22
N LEU A 87 -12.34 -3.81 22.34
CA LEU A 87 -11.19 -2.95 22.66
C LEU A 87 -11.38 -1.63 21.91
N ILE A 88 -11.13 -0.49 22.57
CA ILE A 88 -11.15 0.81 21.91
C ILE A 88 -9.70 1.26 21.73
N PHE A 89 -9.34 1.55 20.48
CA PHE A 89 -8.07 2.13 20.09
C PHE A 89 -8.23 3.64 19.97
N HIS A 90 -7.34 4.39 20.62
CA HIS A 90 -7.25 5.83 20.48
C HIS A 90 -6.12 6.13 19.50
N ILE A 91 -6.48 6.39 18.24
CA ILE A 91 -5.52 6.72 17.19
C ILE A 91 -5.74 8.20 16.88
N ASP A 92 -4.75 9.02 17.24
CA ASP A 92 -4.88 10.48 17.32
C ASP A 92 -6.11 10.86 18.17
N ASP A 93 -7.02 11.69 17.64
CA ASP A 93 -8.26 12.11 18.29
C ASP A 93 -9.47 11.21 17.96
N VAL A 94 -9.24 10.03 17.38
CA VAL A 94 -10.30 9.12 16.93
C VAL A 94 -10.33 7.83 17.74
N GLU A 95 -11.50 7.52 18.29
CA GLU A 95 -11.79 6.22 18.89
C GLU A 95 -12.23 5.21 17.81
N ILE A 96 -11.51 4.10 17.71
CA ILE A 96 -11.80 3.03 16.76
C ILE A 96 -11.92 1.71 17.49
N GLU A 97 -13.02 1.00 17.25
CA GLU A 97 -13.25 -0.32 17.83
C GLU A 97 -12.37 -1.39 17.18
N GLY A 98 -11.78 -2.26 18.01
CA GLY A 98 -11.37 -3.60 17.64
C GLY A 98 -11.83 -4.64 18.66
N LYS A 99 -11.20 -5.82 18.63
CA LYS A 99 -11.68 -6.97 19.42
C LYS A 99 -10.55 -7.67 20.16
N MET A 100 -10.87 -8.31 21.27
CA MET A 100 -9.93 -9.18 21.97
C MET A 100 -10.59 -10.51 22.30
N ALA A 101 -9.98 -11.62 21.91
CA ALA A 101 -10.30 -12.91 22.49
C ALA A 101 -9.51 -13.08 23.80
N LYS A 102 -10.20 -13.56 24.84
CA LYS A 102 -9.60 -13.98 26.13
C LYS A 102 -9.71 -15.49 26.37
N LYS A 103 -10.27 -16.22 25.41
CA LYS A 103 -10.41 -17.68 25.41
C LYS A 103 -9.80 -18.25 24.13
N LEU A 104 -9.25 -19.45 24.26
CA LEU A 104 -8.66 -20.16 23.11
C LEU A 104 -9.72 -20.42 22.03
N ASP A 105 -10.93 -20.82 22.41
CA ASP A 105 -12.01 -21.10 21.44
C ASP A 105 -12.41 -19.87 20.63
N ASP A 106 -12.39 -18.69 21.25
CA ASP A 106 -12.67 -17.43 20.54
C ASP A 106 -11.52 -17.08 19.58
N SER A 107 -10.27 -17.31 19.99
CA SER A 107 -9.11 -17.17 19.11
C SER A 107 -9.19 -18.13 17.91
N LYS A 108 -9.67 -19.37 18.12
CA LYS A 108 -9.92 -20.34 17.05
C LYS A 108 -11.01 -19.90 16.09
N LYS A 109 -12.12 -19.33 16.59
CA LYS A 109 -13.18 -18.77 15.72
C LYS A 109 -12.62 -17.68 14.81
N ILE A 110 -11.89 -16.71 15.39
CA ILE A 110 -11.26 -15.61 14.64
C ILE A 110 -10.30 -16.17 13.59
N TRP A 111 -9.42 -17.08 13.99
CA TRP A 111 -8.43 -17.67 13.10
C TRP A 111 -9.06 -18.48 11.97
N ASN A 112 -10.16 -19.19 12.23
CA ASN A 112 -10.88 -19.94 11.21
C ASN A 112 -11.56 -19.03 10.19
N GLU A 113 -12.11 -17.88 10.58
CA GLU A 113 -12.61 -16.89 9.63
C GLU A 113 -11.46 -16.27 8.82
N PHE A 114 -10.36 -15.94 9.47
CA PHE A 114 -9.15 -15.43 8.83
C PHE A 114 -8.60 -16.37 7.76
N LYS A 115 -8.48 -17.67 8.04
CA LYS A 115 -7.99 -18.68 7.08
C LYS A 115 -8.81 -18.73 5.78
N LYS A 116 -10.11 -18.45 5.84
CA LYS A 116 -10.96 -18.39 4.64
C LYS A 116 -10.56 -17.25 3.71
N GLU A 117 -10.01 -16.15 4.23
CA GLU A 117 -9.56 -15.02 3.41
C GLU A 117 -8.13 -15.18 2.86
N VAL A 118 -7.36 -16.11 3.42
CA VAL A 118 -5.98 -16.43 2.99
C VAL A 118 -5.94 -17.66 2.08
N SER A 119 -7.08 -18.30 1.80
CA SER A 119 -7.14 -19.47 0.91
C SER A 119 -6.79 -19.09 -0.52
N GLY A 120 -5.57 -19.41 -0.97
CA GLY A 120 -5.09 -19.08 -2.32
C GLY A 120 -3.58 -18.82 -2.35
N ASN A 121 -3.14 -18.03 -3.33
CA ASN A 121 -1.76 -17.58 -3.42
C ASN A 121 -1.51 -16.46 -2.39
N TYR A 122 -0.58 -16.70 -1.48
CA TYR A 122 -0.14 -15.69 -0.52
C TYR A 122 1.38 -15.74 -0.34
N GLN A 123 1.94 -14.66 0.19
CA GLN A 123 3.34 -14.57 0.59
C GLN A 123 3.44 -14.16 2.06
N ILE A 124 4.35 -14.80 2.79
CA ILE A 124 4.72 -14.39 4.15
C ILE A 124 6.07 -13.68 4.06
N ARG A 125 6.07 -12.37 4.33
CA ARG A 125 7.23 -11.49 4.25
C ARG A 125 7.36 -10.60 5.48
N LYS A 126 8.50 -9.91 5.61
CA LYS A 126 8.65 -8.83 6.59
C LYS A 126 7.77 -7.62 6.22
N ALA A 127 7.42 -6.84 7.24
CA ALA A 127 6.74 -5.56 7.06
C ALA A 127 7.68 -4.55 6.40
N ASN A 128 7.13 -3.70 5.55
CA ASN A 128 7.81 -2.52 5.04
C ASN A 128 7.66 -1.33 6.02
N GLU A 129 8.29 -0.21 5.72
CA GLU A 129 8.28 0.97 6.59
C GLU A 129 6.86 1.48 6.90
N ASP A 130 5.95 1.47 5.92
CA ASP A 130 4.62 2.05 6.09
C ASP A 130 3.67 1.13 6.86
N GLU A 131 3.78 -0.17 6.63
CA GLU A 131 3.11 -1.18 7.45
C GLU A 131 3.57 -1.10 8.91
N LEU A 132 4.86 -0.80 9.14
CA LEU A 132 5.39 -0.54 10.49
C LEU A 132 4.88 0.78 11.08
N LYS A 133 4.77 1.87 10.29
CA LYS A 133 4.19 3.15 10.75
C LYS A 133 2.74 2.97 11.20
N TYR A 134 1.93 2.31 10.37
CA TYR A 134 0.55 2.00 10.72
C TYR A 134 0.48 1.11 11.95
N TYR A 135 1.25 0.02 11.99
CA TYR A 135 1.21 -0.88 13.14
C TYR A 135 1.60 -0.14 14.43
N TRP A 136 2.67 0.66 14.38
CA TRP A 136 3.11 1.51 15.49
C TRP A 136 2.04 2.48 15.97
N SER A 137 1.28 3.11 15.06
CA SER A 137 0.22 4.06 15.47
C SER A 137 -0.99 3.38 16.13
N THR A 138 -1.11 2.06 16.00
CA THR A 138 -2.24 1.28 16.55
C THR A 138 -1.93 0.61 17.89
N ILE A 139 -0.65 0.55 18.30
CA ILE A 139 -0.20 -0.16 19.49
C ILE A 139 0.38 0.80 20.54
N SER A 140 0.35 0.40 21.80
CA SER A 140 0.88 1.17 22.94
C SER A 140 2.19 0.60 23.50
N PHE A 141 2.89 -0.23 22.73
CA PHE A 141 4.08 -0.98 23.13
C PHE A 141 5.06 -1.09 21.96
N ASP A 142 6.37 -1.21 22.25
CA ASP A 142 7.44 -1.41 21.26
C ASP A 142 7.14 -2.54 20.26
N ILE A 143 7.48 -2.34 18.98
CA ILE A 143 7.35 -3.41 17.99
C ILE A 143 8.40 -4.49 18.29
N GLN A 144 7.93 -5.72 18.51
CA GLN A 144 8.79 -6.87 18.79
C GLN A 144 8.54 -7.97 17.78
N GLU A 145 9.60 -8.48 17.16
CA GLU A 145 9.51 -9.69 16.34
C GLU A 145 9.27 -10.95 17.21
N PRO A 146 8.60 -11.99 16.67
CA PRO A 146 8.23 -12.15 15.26
C PRO A 146 7.02 -11.32 14.79
N LEU A 147 7.22 -10.57 13.70
CA LEU A 147 6.21 -9.78 13.01
C LEU A 147 6.28 -10.13 11.52
N PHE A 148 5.14 -10.43 10.92
CA PHE A 148 5.03 -10.77 9.51
C PHE A 148 3.84 -10.08 8.86
N ILE A 149 3.96 -9.91 7.53
CA ILE A 149 2.85 -9.59 6.66
C ILE A 149 2.47 -10.84 5.87
N ILE A 150 1.19 -11.21 5.93
CA ILE A 150 0.58 -12.15 5.00
C ILE A 150 -0.02 -11.32 3.87
N GLN A 151 0.64 -11.32 2.72
CA GLN A 151 0.21 -10.66 1.51
C GLN A 151 -0.61 -11.63 0.66
N THR A 152 -1.88 -11.31 0.45
CA THR A 152 -2.76 -11.97 -0.55
C THR A 152 -2.97 -11.04 -1.74
N GLU A 153 -3.77 -11.44 -2.72
CA GLU A 153 -4.14 -10.58 -3.86
C GLU A 153 -4.92 -9.33 -3.43
N ASN A 154 -5.69 -9.44 -2.34
CA ASN A 154 -6.64 -8.41 -1.93
C ASN A 154 -6.34 -7.85 -0.54
N HIS A 155 -5.52 -8.50 0.30
CA HIS A 155 -5.32 -8.18 1.72
C HIS A 155 -3.85 -8.28 2.18
N TYR A 156 -3.40 -7.31 2.97
CA TYR A 156 -2.10 -7.32 3.66
C TYR A 156 -2.37 -7.44 5.16
N TYR A 157 -2.14 -8.61 5.72
CA TYR A 157 -2.44 -8.86 7.12
C TYR A 157 -1.20 -8.76 7.99
N ILE A 158 -1.32 -8.01 9.07
CA ILE A 158 -0.28 -7.83 10.08
C ILE A 158 -0.45 -8.91 11.13
N VAL A 159 0.60 -9.71 11.33
CA VAL A 159 0.61 -10.85 12.23
C VAL A 159 1.78 -10.71 13.20
N ASN A 160 1.49 -10.44 14.47
CA ASN A 160 2.52 -10.31 15.52
C ASN A 160 2.40 -11.40 16.59
N PHE A 161 3.56 -11.93 16.98
CA PHE A 161 3.70 -13.02 17.93
C PHE A 161 4.33 -12.54 19.24
N LEU A 162 3.87 -13.10 20.35
CA LEU A 162 4.61 -13.04 21.61
C LEU A 162 5.87 -13.90 21.50
N LYS A 163 7.04 -13.24 21.43
CA LYS A 163 8.36 -13.86 21.22
C LYS A 163 8.62 -15.08 22.13
N GLU A 164 8.31 -14.98 23.42
CA GLU A 164 8.59 -16.03 24.41
C GLU A 164 7.82 -17.33 24.17
N LYS A 165 6.55 -17.22 23.75
CA LYS A 165 5.63 -18.36 23.65
C LYS A 165 5.34 -18.76 22.20
N LEU A 166 5.74 -17.93 21.24
CA LEU A 166 5.39 -18.04 19.83
C LEU A 166 3.89 -18.20 19.62
N LYS A 167 3.11 -17.45 20.40
CA LYS A 167 1.66 -17.38 20.27
C LYS A 167 1.29 -16.11 19.53
N LEU A 168 0.37 -16.23 18.59
CA LEU A 168 -0.26 -15.11 17.90
C LEU A 168 -0.90 -14.20 18.94
N PHE A 169 -0.55 -12.93 18.87
CA PHE A 169 -0.99 -11.92 19.83
C PHE A 169 -1.78 -10.81 19.16
N TRP A 170 -1.38 -10.46 17.94
CA TRP A 170 -2.05 -9.44 17.15
C TRP A 170 -2.33 -9.96 15.75
N LEU A 171 -3.55 -9.72 15.30
CA LEU A 171 -3.98 -9.91 13.93
C LEU A 171 -4.71 -8.65 13.47
N ASP A 172 -4.23 -8.02 12.41
CA ASP A 172 -4.92 -6.88 11.81
C ASP A 172 -4.68 -6.87 10.30
N GLU A 173 -5.24 -5.87 9.64
CA GLU A 173 -5.10 -5.61 8.23
C GLU A 173 -4.48 -4.23 8.05
N PHE A 174 -3.51 -4.13 7.15
CA PHE A 174 -2.99 -2.83 6.73
C PHE A 174 -4.07 -2.13 5.87
N PRO A 175 -4.45 -0.88 6.20
CA PRO A 175 -5.59 -0.23 5.59
C PRO A 175 -5.40 0.02 4.09
N TYR A 176 -6.42 -0.33 3.32
CA TYR A 176 -6.47 -0.03 1.91
C TYR A 176 -6.96 1.37 1.60
N LYS A 177 -6.21 2.06 0.75
CA LYS A 177 -6.72 3.21 0.02
C LYS A 177 -7.51 2.72 -1.18
N ASN A 178 -8.76 2.35 -0.94
CA ASN A 178 -9.71 1.93 -1.97
C ASN A 178 -10.65 3.06 -2.40
N SER A 179 -10.44 4.27 -1.87
CA SER A 179 -11.22 5.45 -2.22
C SER A 179 -10.32 6.63 -2.53
N TYR A 180 -10.71 7.40 -3.54
CA TYR A 180 -10.05 8.63 -3.95
C TYR A 180 -11.11 9.74 -4.04
N SER A 181 -10.90 10.81 -3.28
CA SER A 181 -11.75 12.01 -3.36
C SER A 181 -11.17 12.92 -4.42
N ASN A 182 -11.93 13.16 -5.49
CA ASN A 182 -11.50 14.00 -6.59
C ASN A 182 -11.90 15.46 -6.30
N PRO A 183 -10.94 16.39 -6.15
CA PRO A 183 -11.25 17.79 -5.84
C PRO A 183 -11.87 18.55 -7.03
N ILE A 184 -11.80 18.01 -8.25
CA ILE A 184 -12.31 18.68 -9.46
C ILE A 184 -13.83 18.52 -9.60
N ASP A 185 -14.36 17.33 -9.34
CA ASP A 185 -15.79 17.03 -9.44
C ASP A 185 -16.48 16.76 -8.08
N ASN A 186 -15.73 16.84 -6.98
CA ASN A 186 -16.16 16.50 -5.62
C ASN A 186 -16.70 15.06 -5.49
N GLY A 187 -16.36 14.17 -6.42
CA GLY A 187 -16.73 12.77 -6.42
C GLY A 187 -15.81 11.92 -5.54
N THR A 188 -16.33 10.80 -5.04
CA THR A 188 -15.52 9.76 -4.41
C THR A 188 -15.48 8.53 -5.31
N TYR A 189 -14.31 8.26 -5.88
CA TYR A 189 -14.03 7.08 -6.68
C TYR A 189 -13.70 5.93 -5.75
N ARG A 190 -14.31 4.77 -5.97
CA ARG A 190 -14.09 3.57 -5.18
C ARG A 190 -13.70 2.43 -6.09
N THR A 191 -12.84 1.57 -5.58
CA THR A 191 -12.43 0.31 -6.22
C THR A 191 -12.58 -0.82 -5.21
N ASP A 192 -12.83 -2.03 -5.69
CA ASP A 192 -12.89 -3.22 -4.85
C ASP A 192 -11.50 -3.62 -4.32
N ARG A 193 -10.43 -3.02 -4.86
CA ARG A 193 -9.01 -3.26 -4.53
C ARG A 193 -8.31 -1.96 -4.16
N THR A 194 -7.04 -2.02 -3.75
CA THR A 194 -6.20 -0.81 -3.60
C THR A 194 -6.13 -0.04 -4.91
N ILE A 195 -6.18 1.29 -4.82
CA ILE A 195 -5.82 2.13 -5.96
C ILE A 195 -4.33 1.93 -6.24
N LYS A 196 -4.02 1.32 -7.38
CA LYS A 196 -2.64 1.08 -7.80
C LYS A 196 -1.97 2.40 -8.13
N THR A 197 -0.77 2.59 -7.60
CA THR A 197 0.09 3.72 -7.96
C THR A 197 1.32 3.17 -8.66
N TYR A 198 1.73 3.81 -9.75
CA TYR A 198 2.92 3.41 -10.50
C TYR A 198 3.95 4.53 -10.51
N LYS A 199 5.22 4.19 -10.26
CA LYS A 199 6.37 5.10 -10.34
C LYS A 199 7.51 4.42 -11.08
N ASN A 200 7.98 5.05 -12.16
CA ASN A 200 9.01 4.50 -13.06
C ASN A 200 8.68 3.08 -13.56
N GLY A 201 7.40 2.83 -13.90
CA GLY A 201 6.93 1.54 -14.40
C GLY A 201 6.74 0.44 -13.35
N ASN A 202 7.04 0.71 -12.07
CA ASN A 202 6.82 -0.23 -10.98
C ASN A 202 5.61 0.19 -10.14
N GLU A 203 4.79 -0.78 -9.72
CA GLU A 203 3.76 -0.54 -8.72
C GLU A 203 4.41 -0.14 -7.40
N VAL A 204 3.97 0.98 -6.82
CA VAL A 204 4.46 1.52 -5.56
C VAL A 204 3.27 1.76 -4.62
N TYR A 205 3.49 1.49 -3.34
CA TYR A 205 2.44 1.58 -2.33
C TYR A 205 2.49 2.88 -1.53
N VAL A 206 3.62 3.60 -1.56
CA VAL A 206 3.81 4.95 -0.99
C VAL A 206 4.79 5.75 -1.84
N THR A 207 4.53 7.05 -1.94
CA THR A 207 5.47 8.03 -2.48
C THR A 207 6.24 8.64 -1.33
N ASP A 208 7.54 8.32 -1.19
CA ASP A 208 8.43 9.06 -0.27
C ASP A 208 8.27 10.58 -0.52
N LYS A 209 8.31 11.39 0.55
CA LYS A 209 8.23 12.85 0.51
C LYS A 209 9.17 13.43 -0.55
N GLY A 210 10.31 12.78 -0.75
CA GLY A 210 11.26 13.08 -1.82
C GLY A 210 11.85 14.48 -1.70
N ASN A 211 12.36 15.00 -2.82
CA ASN A 211 12.96 16.33 -2.88
C ASN A 211 11.93 17.39 -3.27
N LYS A 212 12.21 18.62 -2.84
CA LYS A 212 11.52 19.82 -3.32
C LYS A 212 11.97 20.08 -4.75
N GLU A 213 11.05 19.94 -5.70
CA GLU A 213 11.35 20.02 -7.14
C GLU A 213 10.08 20.35 -7.93
N THR A 214 10.24 20.68 -9.22
CA THR A 214 9.15 21.01 -10.13
C THR A 214 9.05 19.94 -11.23
N LYS A 215 8.03 19.08 -11.20
CA LYS A 215 7.84 18.01 -12.19
C LYS A 215 6.44 17.38 -12.13
N LEU A 216 6.14 16.48 -13.08
CA LEU A 216 5.04 15.54 -12.96
C LEU A 216 5.32 14.58 -11.79
N GLU A 217 4.40 14.53 -10.84
CA GLU A 217 4.49 13.72 -9.64
C GLU A 217 3.79 12.38 -9.79
N LYS A 218 2.54 12.40 -10.27
CA LYS A 218 1.66 11.22 -10.33
C LYS A 218 0.71 11.31 -11.52
N VAL A 219 0.38 10.16 -12.08
CA VAL A 219 -0.76 9.98 -13.00
C VAL A 219 -1.81 9.15 -12.29
N ILE A 220 -3.05 9.61 -12.28
CA ILE A 220 -4.18 8.93 -11.63
C ILE A 220 -5.19 8.55 -12.70
N PHE A 221 -5.48 7.26 -12.87
CA PHE A 221 -6.54 6.81 -13.75
C PHE A 221 -7.86 6.77 -13.01
N LEU A 222 -8.87 7.47 -13.54
CA LEU A 222 -10.22 7.50 -13.00
C LEU A 222 -11.15 6.52 -13.73
N SER A 223 -10.76 6.09 -14.93
CA SER A 223 -11.33 4.94 -15.65
C SER A 223 -10.59 3.66 -15.27
N GLY A 224 -11.32 2.54 -15.18
CA GLY A 224 -10.74 1.23 -14.87
C GLY A 224 -9.95 0.62 -16.03
N ASP A 225 -9.10 -0.37 -15.74
CA ASP A 225 -8.21 -1.03 -16.73
C ASP A 225 -8.95 -1.47 -18.00
N SER A 226 -10.09 -2.17 -17.85
CA SER A 226 -10.89 -2.63 -18.98
C SER A 226 -11.47 -1.50 -19.83
N GLU A 227 -11.79 -0.35 -19.21
CA GLU A 227 -12.25 0.83 -19.94
C GLU A 227 -11.09 1.49 -20.69
N LEU A 228 -9.92 1.59 -20.08
CA LEU A 228 -8.72 2.14 -20.71
C LEU A 228 -8.32 1.34 -21.95
N GLU A 229 -8.25 0.01 -21.84
CA GLU A 229 -7.92 -0.89 -22.94
C GLU A 229 -8.92 -0.81 -24.09
N ALA A 230 -10.22 -0.72 -23.78
CA ALA A 230 -11.27 -0.68 -24.78
C ALA A 230 -11.38 0.67 -25.50
N ASN A 231 -11.01 1.77 -24.84
CA ASN A 231 -11.33 3.13 -25.28
C ASN A 231 -10.13 4.02 -25.57
N SER A 232 -8.91 3.61 -25.25
CA SER A 232 -7.69 4.37 -25.58
C SER A 232 -6.54 3.43 -25.98
N SER A 233 -5.33 3.98 -26.13
CA SER A 233 -4.11 3.22 -26.27
C SER A 233 -3.03 3.80 -25.34
N PHE A 234 -2.04 2.98 -25.00
CA PHE A 234 -0.89 3.44 -24.24
C PHE A 234 -0.22 4.66 -24.90
N GLU A 235 -0.11 4.66 -26.23
CA GLU A 235 0.53 5.75 -26.96
C GLU A 235 -0.30 7.03 -26.99
N ASP A 236 -1.64 6.92 -27.00
CA ASP A 236 -2.51 8.09 -26.89
C ASP A 236 -2.36 8.75 -25.53
N ILE A 237 -2.42 7.96 -24.45
CA ILE A 237 -2.26 8.45 -23.07
C ILE A 237 -0.87 9.05 -22.89
N LYS A 238 0.17 8.35 -23.36
CA LYS A 238 1.56 8.85 -23.33
C LYS A 238 1.70 10.17 -24.09
N SER A 239 1.06 10.30 -25.26
CA SER A 239 1.08 11.56 -26.02
C SER A 239 0.46 12.71 -25.24
N VAL A 240 -0.65 12.49 -24.52
CA VAL A 240 -1.25 13.51 -23.65
C VAL A 240 -0.30 13.93 -22.54
N ILE A 241 0.33 12.96 -21.86
CA ILE A 241 1.28 13.20 -20.79
C ILE A 241 2.48 14.00 -21.31
N GLU A 242 3.11 13.58 -22.40
CA GLU A 242 4.31 14.22 -22.94
C GLU A 242 4.04 15.66 -23.40
N LYS A 243 2.93 15.89 -24.11
CA LYS A 243 2.54 17.23 -24.55
C LYS A 243 2.29 18.17 -23.37
N THR A 244 1.56 17.70 -22.36
CA THR A 244 1.24 18.51 -21.18
C THR A 244 2.49 18.75 -20.32
N ASN A 245 3.35 17.75 -20.16
CA ASN A 245 4.64 17.88 -19.47
C ASN A 245 5.53 18.92 -20.14
N ARG A 246 5.60 18.93 -21.48
CA ARG A 246 6.40 19.93 -22.21
C ARG A 246 5.92 21.35 -21.92
N ILE A 247 4.61 21.58 -21.92
CA ILE A 247 4.02 22.89 -21.61
C ILE A 247 4.33 23.26 -20.15
N PHE A 248 4.12 22.32 -19.22
CA PHE A 248 4.38 22.52 -17.80
C PHE A 248 5.85 22.88 -17.53
N GLU A 249 6.80 22.10 -18.04
CA GLU A 249 8.24 22.33 -17.82
C GLU A 249 8.69 23.67 -18.40
N ASN A 250 8.18 24.06 -19.58
CA ASN A 250 8.51 25.34 -20.20
C ASN A 250 8.11 26.53 -19.32
N LEU A 251 6.97 26.43 -18.64
CA LEU A 251 6.41 27.51 -17.84
C LEU A 251 6.91 27.50 -16.38
N PHE A 252 7.02 26.33 -15.75
CA PHE A 252 7.23 26.23 -14.31
C PHE A 252 8.66 25.88 -13.88
N LYS A 253 9.57 25.44 -14.77
CA LYS A 253 10.92 25.00 -14.38
C LYS A 253 11.70 26.01 -13.52
N ASN A 254 11.45 27.30 -13.74
CA ASN A 254 12.11 28.41 -13.03
C ASN A 254 11.14 29.17 -12.12
N SER A 255 9.91 28.68 -11.93
CA SER A 255 8.93 29.33 -11.07
C SER A 255 9.42 29.28 -9.61
N LYS A 256 9.26 30.41 -8.92
CA LYS A 256 9.52 30.52 -7.48
C LYS A 256 8.28 30.18 -6.64
N GLY A 257 7.11 30.11 -7.26
CA GLY A 257 5.86 29.74 -6.60
C GLY A 257 5.92 28.30 -6.08
N GLU A 258 5.15 28.01 -5.06
CA GLU A 258 5.09 26.69 -4.44
C GLU A 258 3.66 26.18 -4.45
N GLY A 259 3.46 24.96 -4.92
CA GLY A 259 2.15 24.34 -4.86
C GLY A 259 1.99 23.14 -5.79
N LYS A 260 0.74 22.73 -5.94
CA LYS A 260 0.35 21.58 -6.76
C LYS A 260 -0.66 21.99 -7.81
N ILE A 261 -0.54 21.36 -8.97
CA ILE A 261 -1.45 21.58 -10.09
C ILE A 261 -1.95 20.22 -10.54
N MET A 262 -3.26 20.05 -10.53
CA MET A 262 -3.93 18.89 -11.05
C MET A 262 -4.57 19.25 -12.38
N VAL A 263 -4.31 18.45 -13.41
CA VAL A 263 -4.96 18.55 -14.72
C VAL A 263 -5.77 17.28 -14.95
N GLN A 264 -7.09 17.38 -14.96
CA GLN A 264 -7.99 16.29 -15.30
C GLN A 264 -8.31 16.31 -16.78
N PHE A 265 -8.08 15.19 -17.44
CA PHE A 265 -8.48 14.93 -18.81
C PHE A 265 -9.70 14.02 -18.83
N GLU A 266 -10.73 14.45 -19.55
CA GLU A 266 -11.80 13.59 -20.04
C GLU A 266 -11.68 13.48 -21.55
N LEU A 267 -11.03 12.41 -22.02
CA LEU A 267 -10.88 12.15 -23.44
C LEU A 267 -12.20 11.62 -23.99
N GLY A 268 -12.94 12.45 -24.70
CA GLY A 268 -14.18 12.07 -25.38
C GLY A 268 -13.94 11.70 -26.84
N LYS A 269 -14.96 11.13 -27.47
CA LYS A 269 -14.90 10.67 -28.88
C LYS A 269 -14.71 11.79 -29.90
N LYS A 270 -15.23 12.99 -29.60
CA LYS A 270 -15.22 14.15 -30.51
C LYS A 270 -14.52 15.37 -29.91
N LYS A 271 -14.63 15.53 -28.59
CA LYS A 271 -14.10 16.66 -27.85
C LYS A 271 -13.56 16.13 -26.53
N ASN A 272 -12.43 16.67 -26.12
CA ASN A 272 -11.87 16.45 -24.80
C ASN A 272 -12.31 17.57 -23.88
N ASP A 273 -12.57 17.24 -22.62
CA ASP A 273 -12.74 18.23 -21.56
C ASP A 273 -11.48 18.22 -20.68
N ILE A 274 -10.99 19.41 -20.32
CA ILE A 274 -9.78 19.57 -19.53
C ILE A 274 -10.09 20.53 -18.39
N GLN A 275 -9.90 20.05 -17.17
CA GLN A 275 -10.21 20.78 -15.96
C GLN A 275 -8.97 20.86 -15.07
N PHE A 276 -8.90 21.92 -14.26
CA PHE A 276 -7.75 22.23 -13.45
C PHE A 276 -8.16 22.40 -12.00
N ALA A 277 -7.35 21.89 -11.09
CA ALA A 277 -7.41 22.23 -9.67
C ALA A 277 -6.03 22.60 -9.17
N VAL A 278 -5.99 23.53 -8.24
CA VAL A 278 -4.76 24.11 -7.72
C VAL A 278 -4.79 24.05 -6.20
N LYS A 279 -3.65 23.68 -5.61
CA LYS A 279 -3.44 23.70 -4.17
C LYS A 279 -2.23 24.58 -3.86
N ASP A 280 -2.30 25.26 -2.72
CA ASP A 280 -1.33 26.24 -2.25
C ASP A 280 -1.27 27.47 -3.16
N ASN A 281 -0.06 27.97 -3.46
CA ASN A 281 0.10 29.27 -4.12
C ASN A 281 1.10 29.21 -5.29
N PRO A 282 0.84 28.41 -6.34
CA PRO A 282 1.60 28.53 -7.56
C PRO A 282 1.30 29.89 -8.21
N ASP A 283 2.26 30.38 -8.98
CA ASP A 283 2.18 31.69 -9.64
C ASP A 283 0.94 31.78 -10.56
N LEU A 284 0.01 32.68 -10.22
CA LEU A 284 -1.29 32.82 -10.89
C LEU A 284 -1.17 33.27 -12.35
N GLU A 285 -0.15 34.04 -12.71
CA GLU A 285 0.05 34.46 -14.10
C GLU A 285 0.54 33.30 -14.95
N ILE A 286 1.50 32.53 -14.40
CA ILE A 286 2.00 31.32 -15.04
C ILE A 286 0.88 30.28 -15.16
N MET A 287 0.02 30.15 -14.15
CA MET A 287 -1.16 29.26 -14.20
C MET A 287 -2.12 29.60 -15.32
N LYS A 288 -2.48 30.88 -15.49
CA LYS A 288 -3.38 31.32 -16.58
C LYS A 288 -2.79 31.00 -17.96
N GLU A 289 -1.48 31.19 -18.14
CA GLU A 289 -0.83 30.85 -19.40
C GLU A 289 -0.73 29.33 -19.60
N PHE A 290 -0.51 28.56 -18.53
CA PHE A 290 -0.53 27.11 -18.57
C PHE A 290 -1.88 26.56 -19.02
N GLU A 291 -2.98 26.97 -18.39
CA GLU A 291 -4.33 26.58 -18.77
C GLU A 291 -4.62 26.93 -20.24
N LYS A 292 -4.22 28.12 -20.68
CA LYS A 292 -4.39 28.57 -22.06
C LYS A 292 -3.61 27.73 -23.05
N GLN A 293 -2.36 27.37 -22.76
CA GLN A 293 -1.55 26.55 -23.66
C GLN A 293 -2.04 25.11 -23.71
N VAL A 294 -2.40 24.52 -22.57
CA VAL A 294 -2.98 23.18 -22.51
C VAL A 294 -4.28 23.12 -23.30
N ASN A 295 -5.21 24.08 -23.12
CA ASN A 295 -6.47 24.08 -23.86
C ASN A 295 -6.33 24.35 -25.38
N LYS A 296 -5.19 24.91 -25.83
CA LYS A 296 -4.90 25.11 -27.26
C LYS A 296 -4.21 23.93 -27.91
N GLU A 297 -3.60 23.04 -27.12
CA GLU A 297 -2.89 21.87 -27.61
C GLU A 297 -3.86 20.84 -28.18
N THR A 298 -3.43 20.09 -29.19
CA THR A 298 -4.25 19.05 -29.82
C THR A 298 -3.93 17.70 -29.21
N TYR A 299 -4.90 17.08 -28.55
CA TYR A 299 -4.79 15.79 -27.88
C TYR A 299 -5.56 14.69 -28.61
N PRO A 300 -5.14 13.41 -28.51
CA PRO A 300 -5.92 12.28 -28.97
C PRO A 300 -7.33 12.25 -28.36
N ASN A 301 -8.29 11.71 -29.11
CA ASN A 301 -9.64 11.44 -28.64
C ASN A 301 -9.78 9.97 -28.22
N SER A 302 -10.82 9.66 -27.45
CA SER A 302 -11.13 8.26 -27.15
C SER A 302 -11.73 7.53 -28.35
N LYS A 303 -11.52 6.21 -28.41
CA LYS A 303 -11.98 5.35 -29.50
C LYS A 303 -13.50 5.16 -29.50
N LYS A 304 -14.10 4.95 -28.31
CA LYS A 304 -15.54 4.67 -28.16
C LYS A 304 -16.16 5.52 -27.05
N ASN A 305 -15.89 5.17 -25.79
CA ASN A 305 -16.41 5.84 -24.60
C ASN A 305 -15.36 6.79 -23.99
N THR A 306 -15.79 7.68 -23.12
CA THR A 306 -14.90 8.63 -22.44
C THR A 306 -13.89 7.89 -21.56
N VAL A 307 -12.65 8.35 -21.58
CA VAL A 307 -11.59 7.90 -20.67
C VAL A 307 -11.19 9.08 -19.78
N LYS A 308 -11.10 8.83 -18.47
CA LYS A 308 -10.74 9.86 -17.49
C LYS A 308 -9.43 9.54 -16.78
N PHE A 309 -8.55 10.53 -16.69
CA PHE A 309 -7.32 10.46 -15.89
C PHE A 309 -6.84 11.85 -15.51
N GLN A 310 -5.91 11.91 -14.57
CA GLN A 310 -5.35 13.16 -14.05
C GLN A 310 -3.83 13.13 -14.07
N LEU A 311 -3.25 14.30 -14.32
CA LEU A 311 -1.83 14.57 -14.17
C LEU A 311 -1.65 15.48 -12.96
N LEU A 312 -0.96 15.00 -11.93
CA LEU A 312 -0.62 15.78 -10.76
C LEU A 312 0.82 16.27 -10.89
N TYR A 313 0.97 17.57 -10.96
CA TYR A 313 2.26 18.26 -10.98
C TYR A 313 2.54 18.89 -9.62
N LYS A 314 3.83 18.92 -9.29
CA LYS A 314 4.37 19.71 -8.19
C LYS A 314 5.24 20.83 -8.71
N VAL A 315 5.14 22.00 -8.09
CA VAL A 315 5.94 23.19 -8.38
C VAL A 315 6.70 23.55 -7.11
N ASN A 316 8.02 23.41 -7.16
CA ASN A 316 8.92 23.66 -6.04
C ASN A 316 8.34 23.13 -4.71
N SER A 317 7.89 21.87 -4.69
CA SER A 317 7.26 21.28 -3.52
C SER A 317 7.67 19.83 -3.33
N TYR A 318 7.42 19.29 -2.14
CA TYR A 318 7.58 17.87 -1.84
C TYR A 318 6.50 17.05 -2.55
N ASN A 319 6.69 15.73 -2.62
CA ASN A 319 5.58 14.83 -2.95
C ASN A 319 4.52 14.90 -1.84
N ASP A 320 3.27 14.64 -2.19
CA ASP A 320 2.24 14.40 -1.19
C ASP A 320 2.60 13.10 -0.47
N ILE A 321 2.77 13.20 0.85
CA ILE A 321 2.96 12.05 1.72
C ILE A 321 1.55 11.50 1.91
N GLU A 322 1.28 10.43 1.20
CA GLU A 322 -0.03 9.82 1.18
C GLU A 322 -0.28 9.03 2.46
#